data_AF-A0AB34JDC8-F1
#
_entry.id   AF-A0AB34JDC8-F1
#
_cell.length_a   1.000
_cell.length_b   1.000
_cell.length_c   1.000
_cell.angle_alpha   90.00
_cell.angle_beta   90.00
_cell.angle_gamma   90.00
#
_symmetry.space_group_name_H-M   'P 1'
#
loop_
_entity.id
_entity.type
_entity.pdbx_description
1 polymer ?
#
loop_
_entity_poly.entity_id
_entity_poly.type
_entity_poly.pdbx_seq_one_letter_code
_entity_poly.pdbx_strand_id
1 'polypeptide(L)'
;MLPPRGSSGPPLTMMSARLLGLLLCPAAVVALPGAWWPPSSPPPLVPPPFSPPEPPLVPPTPPSSPPSPSPPPPPLCDQLCSSYIEGASRTDESSCYKREGHVGICRPHTVTPSGCPSDMTFCYRSYAFWLSTQPASSPPPPVPHAPLTPPGVIAPPPLNCVDKWGTKCEKKAAKGKCWKRKVAKKCSCSCPLPSL
;
A
#
# COMPACT_ATOMS: atom_id res chain seq x y z
N MET A 1 -36.35 7.59 34.40
CA MET A 1 -36.58 8.75 33.49
C MET A 1 -35.29 9.01 32.73
N LEU A 2 -35.24 8.66 31.45
CA LEU A 2 -34.12 8.95 30.55
C LEU A 2 -34.40 10.23 29.77
N PRO A 3 -33.41 11.12 29.54
CA PRO A 3 -33.50 12.12 28.49
C PRO A 3 -33.01 11.58 27.13
N PRO A 4 -33.60 12.01 25.99
CA PRO A 4 -33.10 11.72 24.65
C PRO A 4 -32.41 12.95 24.00
N ARG A 5 -31.68 12.67 22.91
CA ARG A 5 -31.14 13.59 21.87
C ARG A 5 -29.82 14.31 22.22
N GLY A 6 -28.90 14.56 21.29
CA GLY A 6 -29.07 14.59 19.83
C GLY A 6 -27.76 14.38 19.05
N SER A 7 -27.95 13.92 17.82
CA SER A 7 -26.93 13.69 16.80
C SER A 7 -26.81 14.94 15.93
N SER A 8 -25.66 15.60 15.95
CA SER A 8 -25.31 16.72 15.08
C SER A 8 -24.32 16.24 14.02
N GLY A 9 -24.82 15.99 12.80
CA GLY A 9 -23.99 15.73 11.63
C GLY A 9 -23.60 17.04 10.92
N PRO A 10 -22.41 17.13 10.33
CA PRO A 10 -21.99 18.31 9.56
C PRO A 10 -22.61 18.34 8.13
N PRO A 11 -22.75 19.53 7.53
CA PRO A 11 -23.41 19.71 6.24
C PRO A 11 -22.51 19.31 5.06
N LEU A 12 -23.13 18.64 4.08
CA LEU A 12 -22.60 18.45 2.72
C LEU A 12 -22.56 19.80 2.00
N THR A 13 -21.36 20.32 1.73
CA THR A 13 -21.15 21.41 0.78
C THR A 13 -20.89 20.86 -0.61
N MET A 14 -21.87 21.09 -1.49
CA MET A 14 -21.74 20.96 -2.94
C MET A 14 -20.60 21.84 -3.45
N MET A 15 -19.67 21.26 -4.22
CA MET A 15 -18.86 22.02 -5.18
C MET A 15 -19.21 21.56 -6.59
N SER A 16 -20.18 22.28 -7.14
CA SER A 16 -20.48 22.36 -8.57
C SER A 16 -19.73 23.58 -9.12
N ALA A 17 -18.90 23.41 -10.14
CA ALA A 17 -18.63 24.42 -11.18
C ALA A 17 -17.54 23.96 -12.17
N ARG A 18 -17.65 24.49 -13.39
CA ARG A 18 -16.66 24.58 -14.49
C ARG A 18 -16.76 23.44 -15.50
N LEU A 19 -17.73 23.45 -16.43
CA LEU A 19 -18.02 24.46 -17.47
C LEU A 19 -16.91 24.53 -18.55
N LEU A 20 -17.24 23.95 -19.71
CA LEU A 20 -16.99 24.38 -21.09
C LEU A 20 -15.66 25.08 -21.44
N GLY A 21 -14.91 24.43 -22.34
CA GLY A 21 -13.81 25.03 -23.09
C GLY A 21 -13.55 24.31 -24.40
N LEU A 22 -14.40 24.57 -25.40
CA LEU A 22 -14.19 24.29 -26.82
C LEU A 22 -12.91 24.97 -27.31
N LEU A 23 -12.00 24.26 -27.98
CA LEU A 23 -11.08 24.90 -28.94
C LEU A 23 -10.83 24.00 -30.15
N LEU A 24 -11.45 24.43 -31.25
CA LEU A 24 -11.14 24.07 -32.64
C LEU A 24 -9.71 24.45 -32.99
N CYS A 25 -9.00 23.57 -33.71
CA CYS A 25 -7.98 23.97 -34.69
C CYS A 25 -7.90 22.92 -35.82
N PRO A 26 -8.27 23.27 -37.07
CA PRO A 26 -7.96 22.49 -38.26
C PRO A 26 -6.76 23.11 -39.02
N ALA A 27 -5.81 22.28 -39.45
CA ALA A 27 -4.89 22.50 -40.58
C ALA A 27 -4.09 21.19 -40.76
N ALA A 28 -4.29 20.37 -41.80
CA ALA A 28 -4.05 20.57 -43.23
C ALA A 28 -2.55 20.63 -43.61
N VAL A 29 -2.21 19.80 -44.61
CA VAL A 29 -1.05 19.84 -45.53
C VAL A 29 0.32 19.50 -44.89
N VAL A 30 1.32 18.85 -45.50
CA VAL A 30 1.69 18.57 -46.90
C VAL A 30 2.48 17.26 -46.96
N ALA A 31 2.26 16.45 -48.00
CA ALA A 31 3.13 15.34 -48.37
C ALA A 31 4.31 15.88 -49.19
N LEU A 32 5.55 15.59 -48.77
CA LEU A 32 6.75 15.81 -49.59
C LEU A 32 7.23 14.48 -50.17
N PRO A 33 7.33 14.34 -51.50
CA PRO A 33 7.94 13.19 -52.15
C PRO A 33 9.45 13.38 -52.27
N GLY A 34 10.19 12.28 -52.21
CA GLY A 34 11.53 12.19 -52.80
C GLY A 34 12.67 12.79 -51.98
N ALA A 35 13.40 11.92 -51.29
CA ALA A 35 14.80 12.18 -50.98
C ALA A 35 15.57 10.86 -51.07
N TRP A 36 16.11 10.59 -52.27
CA TRP A 36 17.19 9.64 -52.51
C TRP A 36 18.48 10.26 -51.94
N TRP A 37 19.18 9.52 -51.08
CA TRP A 37 20.53 9.86 -50.61
C TRP A 37 21.44 8.64 -50.80
N PRO A 38 22.70 8.82 -51.22
CA PRO A 38 23.68 7.74 -51.36
C PRO A 38 24.23 7.29 -50.00
N PRO A 39 24.89 6.11 -49.93
CA PRO A 39 25.44 5.57 -48.68
C PRO A 39 26.69 6.34 -48.22
N SER A 40 26.69 6.81 -46.97
CA SER A 40 27.86 7.41 -46.32
C SER A 40 28.86 6.33 -45.87
N SER A 41 30.13 6.57 -46.18
CA SER A 41 31.32 5.79 -45.80
C SER A 41 31.43 5.48 -44.30
N PRO A 42 32.14 4.42 -43.91
CA PRO A 42 32.35 4.06 -42.50
C PRO A 42 33.24 5.06 -41.76
N PRO A 43 32.98 5.34 -40.47
CA PRO A 43 33.81 6.21 -39.66
C PRO A 43 35.14 5.56 -39.25
N PRO A 44 36.18 6.35 -38.93
CA PRO A 44 37.47 5.85 -38.47
C PRO A 44 37.38 5.19 -37.08
N LEU A 45 38.20 4.15 -36.88
CA LEU A 45 38.34 3.40 -35.64
C LEU A 45 38.86 4.32 -34.52
N VAL A 46 38.00 4.56 -33.51
CA VAL A 46 38.34 5.28 -32.28
C VAL A 46 39.10 4.33 -31.33
N PRO A 47 40.23 4.74 -30.72
CA PRO A 47 40.94 3.92 -29.75
C PRO A 47 40.07 3.64 -28.50
N PRO A 48 40.29 2.51 -27.80
CA PRO A 48 39.47 2.12 -26.67
C PRO A 48 39.62 3.09 -25.49
N PRO A 49 38.52 3.42 -24.78
CA PRO A 49 38.56 4.30 -23.62
C PRO A 49 39.32 3.65 -22.46
N PHE A 50 40.18 4.43 -21.81
CA PHE A 50 40.85 4.10 -20.57
C PHE A 50 39.84 3.63 -19.51
N SER A 51 40.04 2.43 -18.98
CA SER A 51 39.19 1.87 -17.92
C SER A 51 39.37 2.69 -16.62
N PRO A 52 38.28 3.11 -15.96
CA PRO A 52 38.36 3.82 -14.69
C PRO A 52 38.87 2.92 -13.56
N PRO A 53 39.51 3.50 -12.52
CA PRO A 53 40.02 2.75 -11.39
C PRO A 53 38.90 2.05 -10.61
N GLU A 54 39.15 0.80 -10.24
CA GLU A 54 38.21 -0.06 -9.53
C GLU A 54 37.94 0.49 -8.11
N PRO A 55 36.67 0.64 -7.68
CA PRO A 55 36.35 1.17 -6.37
C PRO A 55 36.74 0.20 -5.25
N PRO A 56 37.10 0.72 -4.06
CA PRO A 56 37.49 -0.12 -2.92
C PRO A 56 36.33 -1.04 -2.49
N LEU A 57 36.66 -2.32 -2.29
CA LEU A 57 35.75 -3.35 -1.81
C LEU A 57 35.19 -2.97 -0.44
N VAL A 58 33.89 -2.70 -0.37
CA VAL A 58 33.17 -2.45 0.88
C VAL A 58 33.14 -3.75 1.69
N PRO A 59 33.49 -3.73 2.99
CA PRO A 59 33.44 -4.93 3.83
C PRO A 59 32.02 -5.52 3.88
N PRO A 60 31.89 -6.86 3.97
CA PRO A 60 30.58 -7.52 4.01
C PRO A 60 29.79 -7.03 5.22
N THR A 61 28.54 -6.62 4.99
CA THR A 61 27.59 -6.28 6.05
C THR A 61 27.40 -7.50 6.97
N PRO A 62 27.42 -7.32 8.30
CA PRO A 62 27.19 -8.40 9.23
C PRO A 62 25.81 -9.03 8.99
N PRO A 63 25.67 -10.36 9.19
CA PRO A 63 24.40 -11.05 9.04
C PRO A 63 23.35 -10.40 9.97
N SER A 64 22.18 -10.08 9.42
CA SER A 64 21.07 -9.55 10.21
C SER A 64 20.71 -10.53 11.32
N SER A 65 20.64 -10.02 12.55
CA SER A 65 20.20 -10.80 13.71
C SER A 65 18.86 -11.49 13.40
N PRO A 66 18.66 -12.75 13.85
CA PRO A 66 17.39 -13.43 13.67
C PRO A 66 16.25 -12.59 14.28
N PRO A 67 15.05 -12.60 13.66
CA PRO A 67 13.91 -11.88 14.20
C PRO A 67 13.64 -12.36 15.62
N SER A 68 13.49 -11.40 16.55
CA SER A 68 13.12 -11.70 17.93
C SER A 68 11.82 -12.50 17.95
N PRO A 69 11.71 -13.58 18.75
CA PRO A 69 10.47 -14.34 18.85
C PRO A 69 9.33 -13.43 19.30
N SER A 70 8.15 -13.62 18.70
CA SER A 70 6.95 -12.87 19.09
C SER A 70 6.66 -13.07 20.58
N PRO A 71 6.31 -12.01 21.33
CA PRO A 71 6.02 -12.12 22.75
C PRO A 71 4.82 -13.05 22.98
N PRO A 72 4.79 -13.81 24.09
CA PRO A 72 3.66 -14.65 24.44
C PRO A 72 2.38 -13.82 24.64
N PRO A 73 1.19 -14.39 24.39
CA PRO A 73 -0.07 -13.69 24.59
C PRO A 73 -0.26 -13.34 26.07
N PRO A 74 -0.86 -12.18 26.38
CA PRO A 74 -1.04 -11.75 27.75
C PRO A 74 -2.10 -12.59 28.48
N PRO A 75 -2.04 -12.61 29.82
CA PRO A 75 -3.03 -13.28 30.66
C PRO A 75 -4.43 -12.66 30.53
N LEU A 76 -5.46 -13.51 30.52
CA LEU A 76 -6.87 -13.11 30.49
C LEU A 76 -7.47 -13.04 31.89
N CYS A 77 -8.05 -11.90 32.25
CA CYS A 77 -8.64 -11.66 33.56
C CYS A 77 -9.78 -12.65 33.88
N ASP A 78 -10.61 -13.01 32.89
CA ASP A 78 -11.76 -13.93 33.10
C ASP A 78 -11.33 -15.33 33.58
N GLN A 79 -10.10 -15.77 33.28
CA GLN A 79 -9.58 -17.07 33.71
C GLN A 79 -8.78 -16.99 35.01
N LEU A 80 -8.36 -15.79 35.40
CA LEU A 80 -7.43 -15.59 36.52
C LEU A 80 -8.12 -14.97 37.73
N CYS A 81 -9.07 -14.05 37.54
CA CYS A 81 -9.78 -13.35 38.59
C CYS A 81 -10.88 -14.25 39.19
N SER A 82 -10.71 -14.63 40.45
CA SER A 82 -11.75 -15.28 41.26
C SER A 82 -12.57 -14.26 42.04
N SER A 83 -11.95 -13.15 42.45
CA SER A 83 -12.59 -12.04 43.17
C SER A 83 -12.20 -10.69 42.58
N TYR A 84 -13.14 -9.74 42.62
CA TYR A 84 -12.95 -8.36 42.19
C TYR A 84 -13.14 -7.45 43.40
N ILE A 85 -12.18 -6.57 43.65
CA ILE A 85 -12.16 -5.69 44.83
C ILE A 85 -11.99 -4.22 44.41
N GLU A 86 -12.22 -3.30 45.34
CA GLU A 86 -11.99 -1.85 45.14
C GLU A 86 -12.78 -1.27 43.95
N GLY A 87 -13.99 -1.80 43.71
CA GLY A 87 -14.84 -1.37 42.60
C GLY A 87 -14.51 -2.01 41.26
N ALA A 88 -13.56 -2.96 41.22
CA ALA A 88 -13.32 -3.75 40.02
C ALA A 88 -14.54 -4.60 39.69
N SER A 89 -14.74 -4.82 38.40
CA SER A 89 -15.88 -5.54 37.84
C SER A 89 -15.43 -6.42 36.69
N ARG A 90 -16.21 -7.44 36.36
CA ARG A 90 -16.03 -8.23 35.14
C ARG A 90 -16.20 -7.42 33.86
N THR A 91 -16.77 -6.21 33.96
CA THR A 91 -17.02 -5.34 32.80
C THR A 91 -15.82 -4.49 32.44
N ASP A 92 -14.86 -4.31 33.36
CA ASP A 92 -13.66 -3.52 33.10
C ASP A 92 -12.83 -4.16 31.97
N GLU A 93 -12.35 -3.33 31.04
CA GLU A 93 -11.61 -3.79 29.85
C GLU A 93 -10.23 -4.34 30.21
N SER A 94 -9.65 -3.81 31.29
CA SER A 94 -8.38 -4.23 31.85
C SER A 94 -8.39 -4.16 33.37
N SER A 95 -7.63 -5.04 34.01
CA SER A 95 -7.51 -5.09 35.47
C SER A 95 -6.11 -5.52 35.88
N CYS A 96 -5.74 -5.17 37.10
CA CYS A 96 -4.52 -5.62 37.74
C CYS A 96 -4.81 -6.88 38.54
N TYR A 97 -4.17 -7.97 38.17
CA TYR A 97 -4.33 -9.29 38.75
C TYR A 97 -3.20 -9.62 39.72
N LYS A 98 -3.54 -10.20 40.86
CA LYS A 98 -2.62 -10.84 41.79
C LYS A 98 -3.14 -12.18 42.23
N ARG A 99 -2.23 -13.11 42.51
CA ARG A 99 -2.56 -14.38 43.15
C ARG A 99 -2.22 -14.29 44.63
N GLU A 100 -3.22 -14.50 45.50
CA GLU A 100 -3.03 -14.65 46.94
C GLU A 100 -3.44 -16.08 47.32
N GLY A 101 -2.45 -16.93 47.58
CA GLY A 101 -2.67 -18.38 47.72
C GLY A 101 -3.19 -19.00 46.43
N HIS A 102 -4.41 -19.54 46.47
CA HIS A 102 -5.11 -20.11 45.30
C HIS A 102 -6.19 -19.20 44.73
N VAL A 103 -6.37 -18.01 45.29
CA VAL A 103 -7.42 -17.06 44.87
C VAL A 103 -6.79 -15.97 44.01
N GLY A 104 -7.41 -15.72 42.86
CA GLY A 104 -7.03 -14.61 42.01
C GLY A 104 -7.82 -13.35 42.36
N ILE A 105 -7.14 -12.28 42.72
CA ILE A 105 -7.75 -11.01 43.11
C ILE A 105 -7.46 -9.97 42.04
N CYS A 106 -8.51 -9.28 41.59
CA CYS A 106 -8.40 -8.27 40.56
C CYS A 106 -8.85 -6.89 41.05
N ARG A 107 -8.03 -5.89 40.72
CA ARG A 107 -8.22 -4.47 41.01
C ARG A 107 -8.40 -3.67 39.71
N PRO A 108 -9.10 -2.54 39.72
CA PRO A 108 -9.28 -1.76 38.52
C PRO A 108 -7.96 -1.11 38.13
N HIS A 109 -7.62 -1.15 36.84
CA HIS A 109 -6.41 -0.50 36.33
C HIS A 109 -6.47 1.04 36.52
N THR A 110 -7.66 1.62 36.55
CA THR A 110 -7.90 3.07 36.66
C THR A 110 -7.52 3.68 38.01
N VAL A 111 -7.29 2.85 39.04
CA VAL A 111 -6.99 3.33 40.40
C VAL A 111 -5.56 3.87 40.51
N THR A 112 -4.67 3.52 39.59
CA THR A 112 -3.25 3.89 39.67
C THR A 112 -2.80 4.54 38.35
N PRO A 113 -2.51 5.86 38.34
CA PRO A 113 -2.12 6.55 37.10
C PRO A 113 -0.80 6.05 36.50
N SER A 114 0.02 5.37 37.31
CA SER A 114 1.28 4.73 36.92
C SER A 114 1.13 3.26 36.48
N GLY A 115 -0.10 2.78 36.29
CA GLY A 115 -0.38 1.39 35.91
C GLY A 115 -0.49 0.45 37.11
N CYS A 116 -0.39 -0.85 36.89
CA CYS A 116 -0.55 -1.82 37.97
C CYS A 116 0.53 -1.67 39.06
N PRO A 117 0.19 -1.83 40.34
CA PRO A 117 1.18 -1.85 41.41
C PRO A 117 2.18 -2.99 41.19
N SER A 118 3.40 -2.85 41.72
CA SER A 118 4.54 -3.72 41.39
C SER A 118 4.34 -5.21 41.74
N ASP A 119 3.38 -5.52 42.61
CA ASP A 119 3.00 -6.87 43.03
C ASP A 119 1.84 -7.46 42.20
N MET A 120 1.37 -6.73 41.18
CA MET A 120 0.27 -7.13 40.32
C MET A 120 0.68 -7.16 38.85
N THR A 121 0.07 -8.09 38.11
CA THR A 121 0.26 -8.23 36.67
C THR A 121 -0.96 -7.67 35.94
N PHE A 122 -0.73 -6.92 34.87
CA PHE A 122 -1.80 -6.43 34.02
C PHE A 122 -2.44 -7.59 33.25
N CYS A 123 -3.77 -7.68 33.26
CA CYS A 123 -4.53 -8.63 32.46
C CYS A 123 -5.59 -7.90 31.64
N TYR A 124 -5.97 -8.52 30.52
CA TYR A 124 -7.06 -8.02 29.67
C TYR A 124 -8.32 -8.84 29.91
N ARG A 125 -9.48 -8.19 29.81
CA ARG A 125 -10.76 -8.89 29.89
C ARG A 125 -10.89 -9.95 28.80
N SER A 126 -10.63 -9.55 27.56
CA SER A 126 -10.77 -10.45 26.39
C SER A 126 -9.58 -10.34 25.46
N TYR A 127 -9.31 -11.46 24.78
CA TYR A 127 -8.29 -11.53 23.75
C TYR A 127 -8.56 -10.56 22.59
N ALA A 128 -9.83 -10.38 22.22
CA ALA A 128 -10.24 -9.43 21.18
C ALA A 128 -9.84 -7.99 21.52
N PHE A 129 -10.00 -7.57 22.77
CA PHE A 129 -9.61 -6.24 23.21
C PHE A 129 -8.08 -6.06 23.22
N TRP A 130 -7.33 -7.09 23.64
CA TRP A 130 -5.88 -7.08 23.54
C TRP A 130 -5.40 -6.92 22.08
N LEU A 131 -6.00 -7.65 21.13
CA LEU A 131 -5.67 -7.48 19.71
C LEU A 131 -5.89 -6.05 19.22
N SER A 132 -6.97 -5.40 19.66
CA SER A 132 -7.28 -4.02 19.26
C SER A 132 -6.32 -2.98 19.88
N THR A 133 -5.68 -3.31 21.00
CA THR A 133 -4.69 -2.43 21.66
C THR A 133 -3.27 -2.67 21.21
N GLN A 134 -3.00 -3.75 20.47
CA GLN A 134 -1.70 -3.89 19.84
C GLN A 134 -1.49 -2.73 18.86
N PRO A 135 -0.35 -2.03 18.94
CA PRO A 135 0.02 -1.13 17.86
C PRO A 135 -0.02 -1.98 16.60
N ALA A 136 -0.78 -1.54 15.58
CA ALA A 136 -0.86 -2.25 14.31
C ALA A 136 0.57 -2.56 13.91
N SER A 137 0.96 -3.84 14.06
CA SER A 137 2.27 -4.32 13.66
C SER A 137 2.44 -3.76 12.28
N SER A 138 3.49 -2.94 12.11
CA SER A 138 3.73 -2.10 10.93
C SER A 138 3.12 -2.80 9.74
N PRO A 139 2.19 -2.16 8.98
CA PRO A 139 1.55 -2.83 7.85
C PRO A 139 2.68 -3.55 7.12
N PRO A 140 2.52 -4.86 6.82
CA PRO A 140 3.60 -5.67 6.27
C PRO A 140 4.30 -4.80 5.23
N PRO A 141 5.64 -4.62 5.33
CA PRO A 141 6.36 -3.62 4.54
C PRO A 141 5.78 -3.69 3.15
N PRO A 142 5.20 -2.58 2.62
CA PRO A 142 4.29 -2.63 1.48
C PRO A 142 4.93 -3.60 0.54
N VAL A 143 4.33 -4.80 0.43
CA VAL A 143 4.92 -5.90 -0.33
C VAL A 143 5.41 -5.20 -1.56
N PRO A 144 6.73 -5.16 -1.88
CA PRO A 144 7.20 -4.37 -3.00
C PRO A 144 6.19 -4.66 -4.06
N HIS A 145 5.47 -3.63 -4.49
CA HIS A 145 4.43 -3.80 -5.49
C HIS A 145 5.24 -4.10 -6.76
N ALA A 146 5.94 -5.25 -6.83
CA ALA A 146 5.84 -6.18 -7.91
C ALA A 146 4.36 -6.11 -8.26
N PRO A 147 4.04 -5.44 -9.37
CA PRO A 147 2.68 -5.34 -9.83
C PRO A 147 2.13 -6.77 -9.77
N LEU A 148 1.11 -6.99 -8.93
CA LEU A 148 0.41 -8.28 -8.87
C LEU A 148 -0.39 -8.53 -10.16
N THR A 149 -0.32 -7.60 -11.11
CA THR A 149 -0.42 -7.93 -12.52
C THR A 149 0.98 -8.28 -13.02
N PRO A 150 1.28 -9.53 -13.41
CA PRO A 150 2.41 -9.73 -14.31
C PRO A 150 2.30 -8.68 -15.43
N PRO A 151 3.38 -7.99 -15.82
CA PRO A 151 3.35 -7.06 -16.95
C PRO A 151 2.88 -7.84 -18.19
N GLY A 152 1.57 -7.83 -18.45
CA GLY A 152 0.98 -8.80 -19.36
C GLY A 152 -0.48 -9.14 -19.13
N VAL A 153 -1.08 -8.93 -17.94
CA VAL A 153 -2.56 -9.04 -17.82
C VAL A 153 -3.17 -7.72 -18.27
N ILE A 154 -3.15 -7.56 -19.59
CA ILE A 154 -4.01 -6.70 -20.37
C ILE A 154 -5.42 -6.95 -19.83
N ALA A 155 -6.01 -5.95 -19.15
CA ALA A 155 -7.43 -6.00 -18.85
C ALA A 155 -8.15 -6.39 -20.14
N PRO A 156 -9.01 -7.43 -20.13
CA PRO A 156 -9.66 -7.89 -21.35
C PRO A 156 -10.30 -6.67 -22.02
N PRO A 157 -10.02 -6.45 -23.32
CA PRO A 157 -10.52 -5.27 -23.99
C PRO A 157 -12.05 -5.23 -23.82
N PRO A 158 -12.64 -4.04 -23.62
CA PRO A 158 -14.09 -3.94 -23.46
C PRO A 158 -14.76 -4.66 -24.63
N LEU A 159 -15.80 -5.45 -24.35
CA LEU A 159 -16.57 -6.13 -25.40
C LEU A 159 -16.97 -5.06 -26.42
N ASN A 160 -16.51 -5.23 -27.67
CA ASN A 160 -16.64 -4.30 -28.82
C ASN A 160 -15.54 -3.24 -29.00
N CYS A 161 -14.37 -3.40 -28.39
CA CYS A 161 -13.21 -2.57 -28.74
C CYS A 161 -12.66 -2.94 -30.13
N VAL A 162 -12.68 -2.01 -31.09
CA VAL A 162 -12.11 -2.19 -32.42
C VAL A 162 -10.95 -1.23 -32.64
N ASP A 163 -9.76 -1.79 -32.89
CA ASP A 163 -8.59 -1.00 -33.25
C ASP A 163 -8.74 -0.40 -34.66
N LYS A 164 -8.48 0.91 -34.79
CA LYS A 164 -8.58 1.64 -36.07
C LYS A 164 -7.64 1.11 -37.16
N TRP A 165 -6.61 0.36 -36.77
CA TRP A 165 -5.57 -0.16 -37.64
C TRP A 165 -5.53 -1.69 -37.71
N GLY A 166 -6.48 -2.39 -37.06
CA GLY A 166 -6.59 -3.86 -37.08
C GLY A 166 -5.24 -4.55 -36.84
N THR A 167 -4.81 -5.40 -37.77
CA THR A 167 -3.56 -6.19 -37.69
C THR A 167 -2.27 -5.36 -37.61
N LYS A 168 -2.29 -4.07 -37.99
CA LYS A 168 -1.13 -3.17 -37.77
C LYS A 168 -0.94 -2.84 -36.30
N CYS A 169 -1.98 -2.93 -35.47
CA CYS A 169 -1.88 -2.70 -34.03
C CYS A 169 -1.19 -3.83 -33.31
N GLU A 170 -1.52 -5.09 -33.63
CA GLU A 170 -0.84 -6.29 -33.12
C GLU A 170 0.67 -6.24 -33.40
N LYS A 171 1.06 -5.95 -34.66
CA LYS A 171 2.48 -5.81 -35.05
C LYS A 171 3.20 -4.67 -34.32
N LYS A 172 2.47 -3.65 -33.86
CA LYS A 172 3.04 -2.54 -33.09
C LYS A 172 3.09 -2.84 -31.61
N ALA A 173 2.10 -3.53 -31.05
CA ALA A 173 2.09 -4.02 -29.68
C ALA A 173 3.23 -5.02 -29.47
N ALA A 174 3.39 -6.01 -30.35
CA ALA A 174 4.49 -6.98 -30.31
C ALA A 174 5.88 -6.34 -30.42
N LYS A 175 6.00 -5.20 -31.11
CA LYS A 175 7.25 -4.41 -31.20
C LYS A 175 7.42 -3.40 -30.05
N GLY A 176 6.56 -3.44 -29.02
CA GLY A 176 6.61 -2.51 -27.89
C GLY A 176 6.37 -1.04 -28.28
N LYS A 177 5.72 -0.74 -29.41
CA LYS A 177 5.51 0.64 -29.91
C LYS A 177 4.27 1.32 -29.32
N CYS A 178 3.65 0.74 -28.30
CA CYS A 178 2.47 1.29 -27.62
C CYS A 178 2.74 2.63 -26.92
N TRP A 179 4.00 2.90 -26.53
CA TRP A 179 4.41 4.18 -25.95
C TRP A 179 4.21 5.38 -26.89
N LYS A 180 4.15 5.16 -28.22
CA LYS A 180 3.93 6.24 -29.18
C LYS A 180 2.48 6.71 -29.10
N ARG A 181 2.26 7.98 -28.75
CA ARG A 181 0.93 8.60 -28.60
C ARG A 181 -0.01 8.37 -29.79
N LYS A 182 0.51 8.42 -31.03
CA LYS A 182 -0.26 8.13 -32.26
C LYS A 182 -0.69 6.65 -32.38
N VAL A 183 0.11 5.74 -31.83
CA VAL A 183 -0.17 4.29 -31.81
C VAL A 183 -1.20 4.00 -30.73
N ALA A 184 -1.00 4.47 -29.50
CA ALA A 184 -1.98 4.33 -28.43
C ALA A 184 -3.37 4.86 -28.82
N LYS A 185 -3.44 6.02 -29.51
CA LYS A 185 -4.72 6.60 -29.97
C LYS A 185 -5.43 5.80 -31.08
N LYS A 186 -4.69 5.05 -31.90
CA LYS A 186 -5.23 4.27 -33.02
C LYS A 186 -5.38 2.78 -32.72
N CYS A 187 -4.69 2.33 -31.69
CA CYS A 187 -4.59 0.94 -31.24
C CYS A 187 -5.03 0.86 -29.77
N SER A 188 -6.16 1.47 -29.43
CA SER A 188 -6.63 1.60 -28.05
C SER A 188 -6.94 0.26 -27.38
N CYS A 189 -7.22 -0.78 -28.17
CA CYS A 189 -7.52 -2.12 -27.68
C CYS A 189 -6.24 -2.94 -27.52
N SER A 190 -5.36 -2.90 -28.52
CA SER A 190 -4.05 -3.59 -28.47
C SER A 190 -3.01 -2.92 -27.54
N CYS A 191 -3.18 -1.63 -27.24
CA CYS A 191 -2.25 -0.82 -26.44
C CYS A 191 -3.02 -0.02 -25.37
N PRO A 192 -3.55 -0.67 -24.32
CA PRO A 192 -4.18 0.05 -23.22
C PRO A 192 -3.11 0.94 -22.55
N LEU A 193 -3.36 2.25 -22.55
CA LEU A 193 -2.53 3.17 -21.77
C LEU A 193 -2.70 2.80 -20.30
N PRO A 194 -1.61 2.71 -19.51
CA PRO A 194 -1.76 2.65 -18.07
C PRO A 194 -2.47 3.93 -17.62
N SER A 195 -3.67 3.79 -17.07
CA SER A 195 -4.37 4.87 -16.38
C SER A 195 -3.49 5.28 -15.20
N LEU A 196 -2.81 6.42 -15.32
CA LEU A 196 -2.07 7.08 -14.24
C LEU A 196 -3.05 7.72 -13.26
#